data_AF-A0A932R385-F1
#
_entry.id   AF-A0A932R385-F1
#
_cell.length_a   1.000
_cell.length_b   1.000
_cell.length_c   1.000
_cell.angle_alpha   90.00
_cell.angle_beta   90.00
_cell.angle_gamma   90.00
#
_symmetry.space_group_name_H-M   'P 1'
#
loop_
_entity.id
_entity.type
_entity.pdbx_description
1 polymer ?
#
loop_
_entity_poly.entity_id
_entity_poly.type
_entity_poly.pdbx_seq_one_letter_code
_entity_poly.pdbx_strand_id
1 'polypeptide(L)'
;MSEKIGPVDFGDNGAVSPLTCIKTSSAYSENYAAMLDSEVSRIMNEALRRAQEVLTDHKSALDSMAAELKKVETIERKEFEDLLVLNCIRPKKLEPNAVGATIVG
;
A
#
# COMPACT_ATOMS: atom_id res chain seq x y z
N MET A 1 9.66 4.57 -1.28
CA MET A 1 10.59 4.38 -2.41
C MET A 1 11.83 3.68 -1.86
N SER A 2 12.39 2.69 -2.56
CA SER A 2 13.55 1.93 -2.06
C SER A 2 14.85 2.64 -2.42
N GLU A 3 15.70 2.90 -1.42
CA GLU A 3 16.99 3.58 -1.57
C GLU A 3 18.03 2.71 -2.30
N LYS A 4 17.87 1.38 -2.26
CA LYS A 4 18.83 0.43 -2.88
C LYS A 4 18.71 0.32 -4.39
N ILE A 5 17.51 0.53 -4.90
CA ILE A 5 17.20 0.36 -6.33
C ILE A 5 17.48 1.66 -7.09
N GLY A 6 17.46 2.82 -6.42
CA GLY A 6 17.61 4.14 -7.06
C GLY A 6 16.45 4.47 -8.02
N PRO A 7 16.42 5.68 -8.60
CA PRO A 7 15.43 6.05 -9.62
C PRO A 7 15.79 5.39 -10.96
N VAL A 8 15.44 4.12 -11.12
CA VAL A 8 15.63 3.37 -12.38
C VAL A 8 14.33 3.39 -13.17
N ASP A 9 14.39 3.93 -14.39
CA ASP A 9 13.32 3.88 -15.39
C ASP A 9 13.45 2.61 -16.23
N PHE A 10 12.41 1.77 -16.24
CA PHE A 10 12.31 0.56 -17.06
C PHE A 10 11.63 0.83 -18.42
N GLY A 11 11.74 2.05 -18.94
CA GLY A 11 11.25 2.42 -20.26
C GLY A 11 12.02 1.68 -21.36
N ASP A 12 11.33 0.75 -22.02
CA ASP A 12 11.72 0.15 -23.31
C ASP A 12 11.76 1.22 -24.41
N ASN A 13 12.78 2.08 -24.42
CA ASN A 13 12.94 3.14 -25.42
C ASN A 13 14.43 3.36 -25.74
N GLY A 14 15.02 2.50 -26.58
CA GLY A 14 16.30 2.85 -27.22
C GLY A 14 17.12 1.68 -27.72
N ALA A 15 16.88 1.30 -28.99
CA ALA A 15 17.73 0.53 -29.90
C ALA A 15 19.04 -0.08 -29.33
N VAL A 16 18.93 -1.20 -28.63
CA VAL A 16 20.05 -2.07 -28.26
C VAL A 16 20.09 -3.30 -29.17
N SER A 17 21.25 -3.61 -29.74
CA SER A 17 21.42 -4.72 -30.69
C SER A 17 21.08 -6.07 -30.03
N PRO A 18 20.29 -6.95 -30.69
CA PRO A 18 19.77 -8.19 -30.10
C PRO A 18 20.87 -9.13 -29.57
N LEU A 19 22.06 -9.11 -30.18
CA LEU A 19 23.20 -9.95 -29.75
C LEU A 19 23.91 -9.46 -28.48
N THR A 20 23.84 -8.16 -28.17
CA THR A 20 24.47 -7.60 -26.96
C THR A 20 23.55 -7.70 -25.75
N CYS A 21 22.23 -7.65 -25.96
CA CYS A 21 21.22 -7.78 -24.90
C CYS A 21 21.27 -9.13 -24.20
N ILE A 22 21.45 -10.23 -24.96
CA ILE A 22 21.29 -11.60 -24.45
C ILE A 22 22.34 -11.96 -23.38
N LYS A 23 23.55 -11.38 -23.43
CA LYS A 23 24.65 -11.75 -22.52
C LYS A 23 24.79 -10.85 -21.29
N THR A 24 24.42 -9.58 -21.38
CA THR A 24 24.52 -8.63 -20.26
C THR A 24 23.20 -8.45 -19.52
N SER A 25 22.04 -8.59 -20.18
CA SER A 25 20.75 -8.47 -19.50
C SER A 25 20.48 -9.64 -18.56
N SER A 26 20.91 -10.86 -18.87
CA SER A 26 20.58 -12.05 -18.06
C SER A 26 21.25 -12.04 -16.69
N ALA A 27 22.55 -11.72 -16.60
CA ALA A 27 23.27 -11.73 -15.33
C ALA A 27 22.92 -10.53 -14.43
N TYR A 28 22.67 -9.37 -15.04
CA TYR A 28 22.11 -8.22 -14.31
C TYR A 28 20.66 -8.50 -13.90
N SER A 29 19.84 -9.11 -14.75
CA SER A 29 18.45 -9.49 -14.45
C SER A 29 18.36 -10.47 -13.29
N GLU A 30 19.19 -11.51 -13.21
CA GLU A 30 19.13 -12.47 -12.11
C GLU A 30 19.47 -11.86 -10.75
N ASN A 31 20.59 -11.12 -10.66
CA ASN A 31 20.98 -10.48 -9.41
C ASN A 31 20.01 -9.35 -9.02
N TYR A 32 19.52 -8.61 -10.01
CA TYR A 32 18.56 -7.53 -9.81
C TYR A 32 17.15 -8.04 -9.49
N ALA A 33 16.71 -9.17 -10.07
CA ALA A 33 15.47 -9.85 -9.73
C ALA A 33 15.52 -10.36 -8.29
N ALA A 34 16.63 -10.97 -7.87
CA ALA A 34 16.82 -11.37 -6.48
C ALA A 34 16.77 -10.17 -5.51
N MET A 35 17.37 -9.04 -5.89
CA MET A 35 17.29 -7.79 -5.11
C MET A 35 15.87 -7.21 -5.09
N LEU A 36 15.16 -7.24 -6.21
CA LEU A 36 13.78 -6.76 -6.33
C LEU A 36 12.84 -7.59 -5.45
N ASP A 37 12.90 -8.92 -5.55
CA ASP A 37 12.09 -9.84 -4.75
C ASP A 37 12.36 -9.65 -3.25
N SER A 38 13.62 -9.40 -2.88
CA SER A 38 13.99 -9.06 -1.51
C SER A 38 13.33 -7.76 -1.04
N GLU A 39 13.34 -6.70 -1.85
CA GLU A 39 12.73 -5.43 -1.50
C GLU A 39 11.20 -5.49 -1.49
N VAL A 40 10.58 -6.21 -2.42
CA VAL A 40 9.12 -6.46 -2.43
C VAL A 40 8.73 -7.22 -1.17
N SER A 41 9.45 -8.30 -0.84
CA SER A 41 9.22 -9.06 0.39
C SER A 41 9.38 -8.21 1.64
N ARG A 42 10.41 -7.34 1.68
CA ARG A 42 10.63 -6.41 2.80
C ARG A 42 9.46 -5.45 2.97
N ILE A 43 9.00 -4.83 1.89
CA ILE A 43 7.87 -3.89 1.90
C ILE A 43 6.60 -4.60 2.36
N MET A 44 6.34 -5.81 1.83
CA MET A 44 5.14 -6.57 2.17
C MET A 44 5.14 -6.98 3.66
N ASN A 45 6.27 -7.46 4.17
CA ASN A 45 6.42 -7.80 5.58
C ASN A 45 6.30 -6.56 6.48
N GLU A 46 6.88 -5.43 6.09
CA GLU A 46 6.77 -4.18 6.85
C GLU A 46 5.33 -3.65 6.87
N ALA A 47 4.61 -3.73 5.75
CA ALA A 47 3.21 -3.36 5.67
C ALA A 47 2.33 -4.30 6.50
N LEU A 48 2.58 -5.61 6.45
CA LEU A 48 1.89 -6.61 7.24
C LEU A 48 2.13 -6.40 8.75
N ARG A 49 3.38 -6.15 9.15
CA ARG A 49 3.72 -5.87 10.55
C ARG A 49 3.02 -4.60 11.04
N ARG A 50 3.07 -3.52 10.26
CA ARG A 50 2.35 -2.27 10.59
C ARG A 50 0.84 -2.48 10.69
N ALA A 51 0.25 -3.26 9.77
CA ALA A 51 -1.17 -3.58 9.83
C ALA A 51 -1.52 -4.37 11.10
N GLN A 52 -0.70 -5.37 11.45
CA GLN A 52 -0.87 -6.13 12.69
C GLN A 52 -0.73 -5.24 13.92
N GLU A 53 0.31 -4.40 14.00
CA GLU A 53 0.54 -3.44 15.09
C GLU A 53 -0.70 -2.54 15.30
N VAL A 54 -1.19 -1.93 14.21
CA VAL A 54 -2.39 -1.06 14.27
C VAL A 54 -3.63 -1.83 14.74
N LEU A 55 -3.84 -3.05 14.24
CA LEU A 55 -4.99 -3.87 14.63
C LEU A 55 -4.88 -4.35 16.10
N THR A 56 -3.67 -4.64 16.58
CA THR A 56 -3.45 -5.03 17.97
C THR A 56 -3.59 -3.85 18.93
N ASP A 57 -3.06 -2.68 18.57
CA ASP A 57 -3.13 -1.46 19.39
C ASP A 57 -4.58 -0.98 19.54
N HIS A 58 -5.37 -1.18 18.49
CA HIS A 58 -6.78 -0.78 18.45
C HIS A 58 -7.76 -1.96 18.58
N LYS A 59 -7.35 -3.06 19.23
CA LYS A 59 -8.19 -4.26 19.38
C LYS A 59 -9.55 -3.98 20.04
N SER A 60 -9.59 -3.09 21.04
CA SER A 60 -10.84 -2.63 21.67
C SER A 60 -11.84 -2.03 20.67
N ALA A 61 -11.33 -1.26 19.71
CA ALA A 61 -12.16 -0.68 18.65
C ALA A 61 -12.69 -1.77 17.72
N LEU A 62 -11.83 -2.73 17.35
CA LEU A 62 -12.21 -3.87 16.52
C LEU A 62 -13.31 -4.71 17.17
N ASP A 63 -13.17 -5.03 18.45
CA ASP A 63 -14.15 -5.82 19.20
C ASP A 63 -15.50 -5.08 19.32
N SER A 64 -15.45 -3.75 19.55
CA SER A 64 -16.66 -2.91 19.59
C SER A 64 -17.38 -2.86 18.25
N MET A 65 -16.63 -2.68 17.16
CA MET A 65 -17.18 -2.67 15.80
C MET A 65 -17.75 -4.03 15.41
N ALA A 66 -17.09 -5.14 15.77
CA ALA A 66 -17.58 -6.48 15.53
C ALA A 66 -18.87 -6.79 16.31
N ALA A 67 -18.96 -6.32 17.57
CA ALA A 67 -20.17 -6.46 18.37
C ALA A 67 -21.35 -5.67 17.77
N GLU A 68 -21.08 -4.50 17.19
CA GLU A 68 -22.11 -3.68 16.55
C GLU A 68 -22.54 -4.27 15.20
N LEU A 69 -21.61 -4.68 14.35
CA LEU A 69 -21.90 -5.37 13.09
C LEU A 69 -22.77 -6.62 13.30
N LYS A 70 -22.60 -7.32 14.43
CA LYS A 70 -23.43 -8.48 14.79
C LYS A 70 -24.90 -8.10 15.05
N LYS A 71 -25.19 -6.86 15.42
CA LYS A 71 -26.56 -6.39 15.69
C LYS A 71 -27.23 -5.80 14.45
N VAL A 72 -26.49 -4.98 13.69
CA VAL A 72 -27.05 -4.18 12.58
C VAL A 72 -26.71 -4.72 11.19
N GLU A 73 -25.85 -5.73 11.09
CA GLU A 73 -25.34 -6.38 9.86
C GLU A 73 -24.54 -5.47 8.91
N THR A 74 -24.85 -4.18 8.85
CA THR A 74 -24.20 -3.16 8.03
C THR A 74 -24.04 -1.88 8.85
N ILE A 75 -22.86 -1.24 8.76
CA ILE A 75 -22.56 0.04 9.42
C ILE A 75 -22.20 1.04 8.32
N GLU A 76 -22.88 2.18 8.31
CA GLU A 76 -22.59 3.27 7.38
C GLU A 76 -21.35 4.06 7.81
N ARG A 77 -20.75 4.81 6.86
CA ARG A 77 -19.50 5.57 7.13
C ARG A 77 -19.58 6.44 8.38
N LYS A 78 -20.71 7.12 8.59
CA LYS A 78 -20.89 8.03 9.73
C LYS A 78 -20.86 7.28 11.06
N GLU A 79 -21.55 6.15 11.14
CA GLU A 79 -21.61 5.30 12.32
C GLU A 79 -20.25 4.66 12.61
N PHE A 80 -19.52 4.29 11.56
CA PHE A 80 -18.14 3.80 11.67
C PHE A 80 -17.20 4.87 12.23
N GLU A 81 -17.26 6.10 11.73
CA GLU A 81 -16.47 7.23 12.25
C GLU A 81 -16.82 7.53 13.72
N ASP A 82 -18.10 7.47 14.09
CA ASP A 82 -18.55 7.67 15.47
C ASP A 82 -17.99 6.58 16.41
N LEU A 83 -17.97 5.30 15.96
CA LEU A 83 -17.37 4.18 16.71
C LEU A 83 -15.86 4.31 16.85
N LEU A 84 -15.16 4.85 15.84
CA LEU A 84 -13.73 5.14 15.92
C LEU A 84 -13.43 6.25 16.95
N VAL A 85 -14.21 7.34 16.94
CA VAL A 85 -14.06 8.44 17.90
C VAL A 85 -14.32 7.96 19.33
N LEU A 86 -15.32 7.09 19.53
CA LEU A 86 -15.62 6.48 20.82
C LEU A 86 -14.44 5.66 21.37
N ASN A 87 -13.66 5.05 20.48
CA ASN A 87 -12.45 4.30 20.82
C ASN A 87 -11.17 5.17 20.76
N CYS A 88 -11.30 6.49 20.86
CA CYS A 88 -10.20 7.46 20.86
C CYS A 88 -9.35 7.48 19.57
N ILE A 89 -9.86 6.96 18.46
CA ILE A 89 -9.20 7.00 17.14
C ILE A 89 -9.78 8.17 16.37
N ARG A 90 -8.93 9.13 15.97
CA ARG A 90 -9.36 10.23 15.11
C ARG A 90 -9.36 9.78 13.65
N PRO A 91 -10.54 9.66 12.98
CA PRO A 91 -10.58 9.32 11.58
C PRO A 91 -9.94 10.42 10.74
N LYS A 92 -9.13 10.01 9.76
CA LYS A 92 -8.62 10.93 8.74
C LYS A 92 -9.79 11.29 7.82
N LYS A 93 -10.40 12.46 8.01
CA LYS A 93 -11.44 12.98 7.11
C LYS A 93 -10.89 13.03 5.69
N LEU A 94 -11.60 12.39 4.75
CA LEU A 94 -11.45 12.74 3.35
C LEU A 94 -12.15 14.08 3.15
N GLU A 95 -11.39 15.11 2.78
CA GLU A 95 -11.98 16.31 2.18
C GLU A 95 -12.79 15.87 0.96
N PRO A 96 -14.06 16.30 0.79
CA PRO A 96 -14.94 15.84 -0.28
C PRO A 96 -14.51 16.28 -1.70
N ASN A 97 -13.28 16.78 -1.90
CA ASN A 97 -12.81 17.38 -3.14
C ASN A 97 -11.53 16.75 -3.74
N ALA A 98 -11.15 15.53 -3.37
CA ALA A 98 -10.00 14.84 -3.97
C ALA A 98 -10.33 14.03 -5.24
N VAL A 99 -11.60 14.03 -5.68
CA VAL A 99 -12.05 13.33 -6.91
C VAL A 99 -12.86 14.31 -7.76
N GLY A 100 -12.20 15.23 -8.47
CA GLY A 100 -12.94 16.17 -9.33
C GLY A 100 -12.23 17.45 -9.77
N ALA A 101 -10.89 17.50 -9.83
CA ALA A 101 -10.23 18.57 -10.58
C ALA A 101 -10.42 18.31 -12.08
N THR A 102 -11.55 18.80 -12.59
CA THR A 102 -11.92 19.00 -13.98
C THR A 102 -10.72 19.38 -14.85
N ILE A 103 -10.30 18.46 -15.71
CA ILE A 103 -9.56 18.75 -16.94
C ILE A 103 -10.53 19.30 -17.99
N VAL A 104 -11.01 20.52 -17.79
CA VAL A 104 -11.62 21.33 -18.86
C VAL A 104 -11.30 22.79 -18.59
N GLY A 105 -10.37 23.31 -19.37
CA GLY A 105 -9.93 24.69 -19.47
C GLY A 105 -8.95 24.79 -20.62
#